data_AF-A0A1B0AKV0-F1
#
_entry.id   AF-A0A1B0AKV0-F1
#
_cell.length_a   1.000
_cell.length_b   1.000
_cell.length_c   1.000
_cell.angle_alpha   90.00
_cell.angle_beta   90.00
_cell.angle_gamma   90.00
#
_symmetry.space_group_name_H-M   'P 1'
#
loop_
_entity.id
_entity.type
_entity.pdbx_description
1 polymer ?
#
loop_
_entity_poly.entity_id
_entity_poly.type
_entity_poly.pdbx_seq_one_letter_code
_entity_poly.pdbx_strand_id
1 'polypeptide(L)'
;MNLNNLKLHHKLVPDNYLKLALEAQRCKEIQIKELLEKRKLPDVGWTEELIEYVIQQLAALDNNNFEHKIGLGEREARMASKLVINRNYGFGHGIGRSGDLLEAQPKAVGSTIVAQLSNALVLDVMRLQGIKSVKSRFIAPMATGMTLTLCLLSLRKRRSSATYVLWSRIDQKSCFKTITTTALTPTKKYYQLEKFAKKHHCRVIRAKANPISLAFELKTLSTDVATELGSMLFTRGVSGTRIVTKGCNKCIDGFEFAG
;
A
#
# COMPACT_ATOMS: atom_id res chain seq x y z
N MET A 1 -9.64 19.31 23.87
CA MET A 1 -10.13 20.64 24.33
C MET A 1 -8.96 21.61 24.25
N ASN A 2 -9.03 22.69 23.47
CA ASN A 2 -7.94 23.68 23.42
C ASN A 2 -7.98 24.50 24.71
N LEU A 3 -7.13 24.13 25.67
CA LEU A 3 -7.13 24.70 27.02
C LEU A 3 -6.52 26.10 27.06
N ASN A 4 -5.88 26.57 25.98
CA ASN A 4 -5.23 27.88 25.91
C ASN A 4 -6.22 29.06 26.05
N ASN A 5 -7.52 28.81 25.87
CA ASN A 5 -8.59 29.81 26.04
C ASN A 5 -9.39 29.64 27.33
N LEU A 6 -8.97 28.78 28.26
CA LEU A 6 -9.65 28.62 29.55
C LEU A 6 -9.41 29.84 30.44
N LYS A 7 -10.43 30.69 30.55
CA LYS A 7 -10.53 31.68 31.63
C LYS A 7 -11.12 31.00 32.86
N LEU A 8 -10.28 30.34 33.65
CA LEU A 8 -10.69 29.79 34.95
C LEU A 8 -10.70 30.91 36.00
N HIS A 9 -11.72 30.90 36.86
CA HIS A 9 -11.80 31.86 37.96
C HIS A 9 -10.66 31.58 38.96
N HIS A 10 -9.90 32.61 39.34
CA HIS A 10 -8.73 32.53 40.25
C HIS A 10 -8.99 31.80 41.58
N LYS A 11 -10.25 31.76 42.04
CA LYS A 11 -10.68 31.01 43.23
C LYS A 11 -10.59 29.48 43.08
N LEU A 12 -10.50 28.95 41.85
CA LEU A 12 -10.39 27.51 41.61
C LEU A 12 -8.94 27.03 41.66
N VAL A 13 -8.05 27.74 40.96
CA VAL A 13 -6.62 27.42 40.90
C VAL A 13 -5.83 28.72 40.75
N PRO A 14 -4.75 28.92 41.51
CA PRO A 14 -3.83 30.04 41.31
C PRO A 14 -3.25 30.10 39.89
N ASP A 15 -3.11 31.30 39.34
CA ASP A 15 -2.71 31.52 37.93
C ASP A 15 -1.34 30.92 37.59
N ASN A 16 -0.39 30.96 38.53
CA ASN A 16 0.94 30.38 38.36
C ASN A 16 0.90 28.85 38.18
N TYR A 17 0.04 28.15 38.91
CA TYR A 17 -0.13 26.70 38.80
C TYR A 17 -0.86 26.33 37.51
N LEU A 18 -1.89 27.11 37.14
CA LEU A 18 -2.58 26.93 35.87
C LEU A 18 -1.64 27.11 34.68
N LYS A 19 -0.78 28.14 34.70
CA LYS A 19 0.20 28.39 33.65
C LYS A 19 1.18 27.22 33.48
N LEU A 20 1.75 26.71 34.59
CA LEU A 20 2.65 25.55 34.55
C LEU A 20 1.96 24.32 33.94
N ALA A 21 0.70 24.06 34.32
CA ALA A 21 -0.07 22.94 33.79
C ALA A 21 -0.38 23.10 32.27
N LEU A 22 -0.72 24.31 31.82
CA LEU A 22 -0.94 24.61 30.40
C LEU A 22 0.35 24.46 29.57
N GLU A 23 1.49 24.92 30.11
CA GLU A 23 2.79 24.74 29.47
C GLU A 23 3.17 23.26 29.31
N ALA A 24 2.87 22.42 30.30
CA ALA A 24 3.06 20.97 30.19
C ALA A 24 2.18 20.33 29.10
N GLN A 25 0.95 20.82 28.90
CA GLN A 25 0.07 20.33 27.82
C GLN A 25 0.53 20.77 26.43
N ARG A 26 1.19 21.92 26.31
CA ARG A 26 1.67 22.47 25.04
C ARG A 26 2.59 21.50 24.27
N CYS A 27 3.35 20.68 24.98
CA CYS A 27 4.21 19.65 24.35
C CYS A 27 3.40 18.63 23.53
N LYS A 28 2.18 18.28 23.97
CA LYS A 28 1.29 17.39 23.22
C LYS A 28 0.72 18.11 22.00
N GLU A 29 0.29 19.36 22.16
CA GLU A 29 -0.27 20.16 21.07
C GLU A 29 0.73 20.37 19.93
N ILE A 30 2.01 20.60 20.27
CA ILE A 30 3.09 20.73 19.28
C ILE A 30 3.23 19.44 18.46
N GLN A 31 3.30 18.27 19.10
CA GLN A 31 3.43 17.00 18.40
C GLN A 31 2.25 16.75 17.45
N ILE A 32 1.02 16.99 17.91
CA ILE A 32 -0.20 16.83 17.10
C ILE A 32 -0.16 17.76 15.90
N LYS A 33 0.19 19.04 16.12
CA LYS A 33 0.32 20.03 15.06
C LYS A 33 1.36 19.60 14.03
N GLU A 34 2.53 19.16 14.47
CA GLU A 34 3.57 18.67 13.57
C GLU A 34 3.12 17.48 12.72
N LEU A 35 2.40 16.52 13.32
CA LEU A 35 1.84 15.38 12.60
C LEU A 35 0.86 15.83 11.51
N LEU A 36 -0.05 16.75 11.82
CA LEU A 36 -1.07 17.23 10.87
C LEU A 36 -0.46 18.08 9.75
N GLU A 37 0.57 18.88 10.04
CA GLU A 37 1.24 19.73 9.06
C GLU A 37 2.20 18.93 8.17
N LYS A 38 3.14 18.20 8.79
CA LYS A 38 4.19 17.46 8.08
C LYS A 38 3.65 16.18 7.45
N ARG A 39 2.65 15.55 8.10
CA ARG A 39 2.05 14.26 7.69
C ARG A 39 3.09 13.15 7.52
N LYS A 40 4.07 13.15 8.43
CA LYS A 40 5.18 12.21 8.51
C LYS A 40 5.18 11.48 9.84
N LEU A 41 5.85 10.34 9.89
CA LEU A 41 6.01 9.63 11.15
C LEU A 41 6.86 10.47 12.12
N PRO A 42 6.52 10.48 13.42
CA PRO A 42 7.39 11.06 14.42
C PRO A 42 8.65 10.18 14.56
N ASP A 43 9.80 10.81 14.83
CA ASP A 43 11.07 10.10 15.04
C ASP A 43 11.01 9.18 16.27
N VAL A 44 10.26 9.62 17.30
CA VAL A 44 9.99 8.85 18.51
C VAL A 44 8.50 8.53 18.57
N GLY A 45 8.18 7.26 18.83
CA GLY A 45 6.79 6.81 18.98
C GLY A 45 6.06 7.57 20.08
N TRP A 46 4.81 7.93 19.81
CA TRP A 46 3.94 8.54 20.81
C TRP A 46 3.53 7.55 21.89
N THR A 47 3.22 8.07 23.08
CA THR A 47 2.62 7.27 24.14
C THR A 47 1.19 6.88 23.77
N GLU A 48 0.69 5.80 24.37
CA GLU A 48 -0.67 5.32 24.12
C GLU A 48 -1.73 6.39 24.45
N GLU A 49 -1.53 7.16 25.52
CA GLU A 49 -2.46 8.21 25.94
C GLU A 49 -2.54 9.35 24.92
N LEU A 50 -1.43 9.70 24.28
CA LEU A 50 -1.43 10.72 23.22
C LEU A 50 -2.13 10.21 21.96
N ILE A 51 -1.88 8.95 21.58
CA ILE A 51 -2.55 8.30 20.44
C ILE A 51 -4.06 8.27 20.69
N GLU A 52 -4.51 7.76 21.83
CA GLU A 52 -5.93 7.70 22.17
C GLU A 52 -6.57 9.08 22.23
N TYR A 53 -5.89 10.07 22.83
CA TYR A 53 -6.37 11.45 22.86
C TYR A 53 -6.65 11.98 21.45
N VAL A 54 -5.70 11.83 20.52
CA VAL A 54 -5.86 12.28 19.14
C VAL A 54 -6.99 11.54 18.43
N ILE A 55 -7.04 10.22 18.57
CA ILE A 55 -8.07 9.38 17.97
C ILE A 55 -9.47 9.79 18.46
N GLN A 56 -9.64 10.06 19.76
CA GLN A 56 -10.90 10.55 20.32
C GLN A 56 -11.26 11.95 19.83
N GLN A 57 -10.30 12.88 19.75
CA GLN A 57 -10.56 14.22 19.20
C GLN A 57 -10.98 14.15 17.72
N LEU A 58 -10.38 13.26 16.93
CA LEU A 58 -10.78 13.05 15.53
C LEU A 58 -12.15 12.39 15.43
N ALA A 59 -12.46 11.39 16.26
CA ALA A 59 -13.78 10.75 16.27
C ALA A 59 -14.90 11.74 16.57
N ALA A 60 -14.66 12.70 17.47
CA ALA A 60 -15.62 13.76 17.79
C ALA A 60 -15.95 14.68 16.60
N LEU A 61 -15.19 14.65 15.50
CA LEU A 61 -15.46 15.41 14.28
C LEU A 61 -16.39 14.67 13.30
N ASP A 62 -16.71 13.39 13.55
CA ASP A 62 -17.68 12.67 12.75
C ASP A 62 -19.10 13.02 13.22
N ASN A 63 -19.99 13.26 12.25
CA ASN A 63 -21.34 13.76 12.50
C ASN A 63 -22.12 12.84 13.46
N ASN A 64 -21.93 11.52 13.38
CA ASN A 64 -22.57 10.55 14.26
C ASN A 64 -22.23 10.69 15.75
N ASN A 65 -21.22 11.50 16.11
CA ASN A 65 -20.81 11.76 17.48
C ASN A 65 -21.22 13.16 17.98
N PHE A 66 -21.96 13.95 17.18
CA PHE A 66 -22.46 15.25 17.61
C PHE A 66 -23.68 15.10 18.53
N GLU A 67 -23.71 15.83 19.64
CA GLU A 67 -24.79 15.75 20.65
C GLU A 67 -26.17 16.15 20.09
N HIS A 68 -26.22 17.16 19.22
CA HIS A 68 -27.47 17.71 18.67
C HIS A 68 -27.80 17.21 17.26
N LYS A 69 -27.35 16.01 16.90
CA LYS A 69 -27.64 15.42 15.59
C LYS A 69 -29.03 14.78 15.55
N ILE A 70 -29.84 15.17 14.56
CA ILE A 70 -31.02 14.40 14.13
C ILE A 70 -30.70 13.77 12.77
N GLY A 71 -30.44 12.45 12.75
CA GLY A 71 -30.18 11.71 11.52
C GLY A 71 -31.46 11.09 10.96
N LEU A 72 -31.98 11.62 9.85
CA LEU A 72 -33.16 11.08 9.16
C LEU A 72 -32.82 10.10 8.02
N GLY A 73 -31.54 9.98 7.65
CA GLY A 73 -31.10 9.08 6.59
C GLY A 73 -31.12 7.60 6.97
N GLU A 74 -30.95 6.77 5.94
CA GLU A 74 -30.75 5.33 6.05
C GLU A 74 -29.35 4.98 6.59
N ARG A 75 -28.34 5.79 6.24
CA ARG A 75 -26.93 5.58 6.64
C ARG A 75 -26.43 6.70 7.55
N GLU A 76 -26.87 6.66 8.80
CA GLU A 76 -26.55 7.65 9.84
C GLU A 76 -25.51 7.18 10.86
N ALA A 77 -24.88 6.03 10.61
CA ALA A 77 -23.89 5.41 11.49
C ALA A 77 -24.37 5.24 12.94
N ARG A 78 -25.67 4.91 13.10
CA ARG A 78 -26.25 4.58 14.40
C ARG A 78 -25.63 3.27 14.91
N MET A 79 -25.01 3.30 16.08
CA MET A 79 -24.34 2.14 16.68
C MET A 79 -25.10 1.68 17.94
N ALA A 80 -25.60 0.45 17.94
CA ALA A 80 -26.43 -0.08 19.03
C ALA A 80 -25.63 -0.53 20.26
N SER A 81 -24.46 -1.15 20.06
CA SER A 81 -23.66 -1.73 21.14
C SER A 81 -22.52 -0.81 21.56
N LYS A 82 -22.43 -0.52 22.87
CA LYS A 82 -21.32 0.27 23.43
C LYS A 82 -19.97 -0.42 23.25
N LEU A 83 -19.93 -1.76 23.26
CA LEU A 83 -18.71 -2.52 22.99
C LEU A 83 -18.21 -2.28 21.55
N VAL A 84 -19.13 -2.21 20.59
CA VAL A 84 -18.80 -1.90 19.19
C VAL A 84 -18.35 -0.45 19.02
N ILE A 85 -18.99 0.50 19.72
CA ILE A 85 -18.57 1.91 19.73
C ILE A 85 -17.14 2.01 20.27
N ASN A 86 -16.89 1.45 21.45
CA ASN A 86 -15.61 1.59 22.15
C ASN A 86 -14.45 0.97 21.35
N ARG A 87 -14.63 -0.25 20.80
CA ARG A 87 -13.56 -0.90 20.01
C ARG A 87 -13.23 -0.18 18.69
N ASN A 88 -14.13 0.66 18.18
CA ASN A 88 -13.94 1.45 16.96
C ASN A 88 -13.74 2.95 17.27
N TYR A 89 -13.54 3.32 18.53
CA TYR A 89 -13.39 4.71 18.98
C TYR A 89 -14.53 5.65 18.55
N GLY A 90 -15.72 5.13 18.24
CA GLY A 90 -16.85 5.93 17.75
C GLY A 90 -16.83 6.26 16.24
N PHE A 91 -15.86 5.76 15.47
CA PHE A 91 -15.88 5.87 14.00
C PHE A 91 -16.89 4.90 13.39
N GLY A 92 -18.04 5.42 12.93
CA GLY A 92 -19.13 4.59 12.40
C GLY A 92 -19.38 4.69 10.89
N HIS A 93 -18.87 5.74 10.23
CA HIS A 93 -19.19 6.02 8.82
C HIS A 93 -18.30 5.26 7.82
N GLY A 94 -17.10 4.86 8.22
CA GLY A 94 -16.09 4.28 7.35
C GLY A 94 -15.33 5.35 6.55
N ILE A 95 -14.68 4.93 5.46
CA ILE A 95 -13.84 5.79 4.61
C ILE A 95 -14.42 5.93 3.20
N GLY A 96 -14.14 7.06 2.55
CA GLY A 96 -14.55 7.33 1.17
C GLY A 96 -16.04 7.57 0.98
N ARG A 97 -16.46 7.50 -0.29
CA ARG A 97 -17.84 7.62 -0.76
C ARG A 97 -18.17 6.48 -1.73
N SER A 98 -19.44 6.35 -2.11
CA SER A 98 -19.95 5.21 -2.90
C SER A 98 -19.24 4.97 -4.24
N GLY A 99 -18.59 5.99 -4.81
CA GLY A 99 -17.85 5.89 -6.07
C GLY A 99 -16.32 5.99 -5.95
N ASP A 100 -15.80 6.51 -4.84
CA ASP A 100 -14.38 6.80 -4.68
C ASP A 100 -13.94 6.66 -3.21
N LEU A 101 -12.96 5.80 -2.99
CA LEU A 101 -12.41 5.49 -1.66
C LEU A 101 -11.59 6.65 -1.08
N LEU A 102 -11.06 7.54 -1.94
CA LEU A 102 -10.17 8.64 -1.54
C LEU A 102 -10.92 9.95 -1.32
N GLU A 103 -12.20 10.00 -1.69
CA GLU A 103 -13.03 11.18 -1.59
C GLU A 103 -13.39 11.48 -0.13
N ALA A 104 -13.38 12.76 0.24
CA ALA A 104 -13.75 13.19 1.58
C ALA A 104 -15.25 12.91 1.85
N GLN A 105 -15.55 12.34 3.01
CA GLN A 105 -16.92 12.05 3.42
C GLN A 105 -17.46 13.23 4.25
N PRO A 106 -18.46 14.01 3.75
CA PRO A 106 -18.97 15.19 4.46
C PRO A 106 -19.58 14.86 5.84
N LYS A 107 -20.11 13.64 6.03
CA LYS A 107 -20.63 13.20 7.35
C LYS A 107 -19.54 12.69 8.29
N ALA A 108 -18.31 12.53 7.83
CA ALA A 108 -17.25 11.84 8.57
C ALA A 108 -15.89 12.53 8.35
N VAL A 109 -15.79 13.77 8.85
CA VAL A 109 -14.59 14.60 8.72
C VAL A 109 -13.42 13.96 9.46
N GLY A 110 -13.66 13.45 10.67
CA GLY A 110 -12.68 12.73 11.47
C GLY A 110 -12.17 11.49 10.77
N SER A 111 -13.07 10.62 10.30
CA SER A 111 -12.72 9.43 9.53
C SER A 111 -11.93 9.77 8.26
N THR A 112 -12.28 10.88 7.58
CA THR A 112 -11.54 11.37 6.40
C THR A 112 -10.12 11.78 6.77
N ILE A 113 -9.93 12.53 7.85
CA ILE A 113 -8.61 12.94 8.33
C ILE A 113 -7.78 11.71 8.70
N VAL A 114 -8.35 10.74 9.43
CA VAL A 114 -7.65 9.49 9.78
C VAL A 114 -7.24 8.72 8.53
N ALA A 115 -8.12 8.62 7.52
CA ALA A 115 -7.83 7.93 6.28
C ALA A 115 -6.72 8.62 5.46
N GLN A 116 -6.74 9.95 5.35
CA GLN A 116 -5.69 10.71 4.66
C GLN A 116 -4.38 10.71 5.45
N LEU A 117 -4.51 10.77 6.77
CA LEU A 117 -3.55 10.47 7.83
C LEU A 117 -2.71 9.23 7.53
N SER A 118 -3.44 8.12 7.63
CA SER A 118 -2.98 6.73 7.48
C SER A 118 -2.61 6.41 6.04
N ASN A 119 -3.19 7.14 5.08
CA ASN A 119 -2.49 7.52 3.87
C ASN A 119 -1.25 8.31 4.32
N ALA A 120 -0.85 9.50 3.89
CA ALA A 120 0.45 10.18 4.20
C ALA A 120 1.63 9.45 4.97
N LEU A 121 1.43 8.94 6.19
CA LEU A 121 2.32 8.04 6.93
C LEU A 121 2.89 6.80 6.19
N VAL A 122 2.12 5.86 5.59
CA VAL A 122 2.75 4.68 4.89
C VAL A 122 3.61 5.08 3.66
N LEU A 123 3.47 6.29 3.12
CA LEU A 123 4.20 6.83 1.96
C LEU A 123 5.56 7.25 2.48
N ASP A 124 5.55 7.90 3.64
CA ASP A 124 6.74 8.19 4.40
C ASP A 124 7.48 6.88 4.75
N VAL A 125 6.78 5.86 5.28
CA VAL A 125 7.36 4.52 5.50
C VAL A 125 7.98 3.96 4.22
N MET A 126 7.24 3.92 3.10
CA MET A 126 7.76 3.38 1.84
C MET A 126 9.02 4.11 1.36
N ARG A 127 9.10 5.42 1.56
CA ARG A 127 10.27 6.24 1.20
C ARG A 127 11.45 5.99 2.15
N LEU A 128 11.19 5.86 3.44
CA LEU A 128 12.18 5.50 4.45
C LEU A 128 12.77 4.10 4.19
N GLN A 129 11.93 3.15 3.74
CA GLN A 129 12.33 1.80 3.33
C GLN A 129 13.03 1.74 1.95
N GLY A 130 13.33 2.89 1.34
CA GLY A 130 14.15 2.99 0.13
C GLY A 130 13.38 3.11 -1.19
N ILE A 131 12.05 3.02 -1.20
CA ILE A 131 11.23 3.19 -2.41
C ILE A 131 11.01 4.69 -2.68
N LYS A 132 12.10 5.44 -2.93
CA LYS A 132 12.07 6.91 -3.03
C LYS A 132 11.21 7.44 -4.20
N SER A 133 11.02 6.65 -5.25
CA SER A 133 10.26 7.02 -6.46
C SER A 133 8.75 6.90 -6.33
N VAL A 134 8.22 6.42 -5.19
CA VAL A 134 6.77 6.28 -4.98
C VAL A 134 6.06 7.65 -5.04
N LYS A 135 5.10 7.75 -5.96
CA LYS A 135 4.32 8.99 -6.20
C LYS A 135 3.01 9.03 -5.44
N SER A 136 2.30 7.90 -5.36
CA SER A 136 0.98 7.80 -4.75
C SER A 136 0.77 6.42 -4.13
N ARG A 137 -0.18 6.34 -3.20
CA ARG A 137 -0.67 5.10 -2.60
C ARG A 137 -1.92 5.37 -1.77
N PHE A 138 -2.65 4.32 -1.48
CA PHE A 138 -3.77 4.35 -0.55
C PHE A 138 -3.87 3.02 0.20
N ILE A 139 -4.40 3.07 1.41
CA ILE A 139 -4.77 1.87 2.16
C ILE A 139 -6.12 1.38 1.66
N ALA A 140 -6.17 0.13 1.19
CA ALA A 140 -7.41 -0.54 0.86
C ALA A 140 -7.83 -1.44 2.04
N PRO A 141 -9.09 -1.39 2.51
CA PRO A 141 -9.59 -2.23 3.61
C PRO A 141 -9.91 -3.66 3.12
N MET A 142 -8.93 -4.29 2.46
CA MET A 142 -9.04 -5.62 1.87
C MET A 142 -7.70 -6.34 1.96
N ALA A 143 -7.73 -7.67 2.00
CA ALA A 143 -6.52 -8.48 1.93
C ALA A 143 -5.79 -8.31 0.58
N THR A 144 -4.48 -8.58 0.55
CA THR A 144 -3.61 -8.37 -0.63
C THR A 144 -4.15 -8.99 -1.92
N GLY A 145 -4.71 -10.21 -1.86
CA GLY A 145 -5.32 -10.84 -3.04
C GLY A 145 -6.49 -10.05 -3.62
N MET A 146 -7.35 -9.48 -2.77
CA MET A 146 -8.48 -8.65 -3.22
C MET A 146 -8.01 -7.26 -3.69
N THR A 147 -6.95 -6.72 -3.09
CA THR A 147 -6.30 -5.49 -3.57
C THR A 147 -5.70 -5.70 -4.96
N LEU A 148 -5.06 -6.85 -5.22
CA LEU A 148 -4.60 -7.23 -6.56
C LEU A 148 -5.78 -7.39 -7.53
N THR A 149 -6.92 -7.91 -7.09
CA THR A 149 -8.15 -8.02 -7.90
C THR A 149 -8.61 -6.62 -8.32
N LEU A 150 -8.64 -5.66 -7.39
CA LEU A 150 -8.95 -4.27 -7.68
C LEU A 150 -8.00 -3.67 -8.74
N CYS A 151 -6.69 -3.92 -8.61
CA CYS A 151 -5.71 -3.47 -9.61
C CYS A 151 -5.96 -4.09 -10.99
N LEU A 152 -6.18 -5.41 -11.07
CA LEU A 152 -6.44 -6.11 -12.33
C LEU A 152 -7.75 -5.67 -12.99
N LEU A 153 -8.82 -5.46 -12.22
CA LEU A 153 -10.09 -4.93 -12.74
C LEU A 153 -9.91 -3.50 -13.29
N SER A 154 -9.14 -2.65 -12.60
CA SER A 154 -8.81 -1.31 -13.09
C SER A 154 -8.00 -1.35 -14.40
N LEU A 155 -7.00 -2.24 -14.50
CA LEU A 155 -6.24 -2.46 -15.73
C LEU A 155 -7.10 -3.01 -16.86
N ARG A 156 -8.03 -3.92 -16.57
CA ARG A 156 -8.96 -4.48 -17.56
C ARG A 156 -9.90 -3.43 -18.15
N LYS A 157 -10.37 -2.46 -17.34
CA LYS A 157 -11.13 -1.31 -17.86
C LYS A 157 -10.32 -0.50 -18.87
N ARG A 158 -9.00 -0.36 -18.66
CA ARG A 158 -8.09 0.35 -19.58
C ARG A 158 -7.64 -0.52 -20.77
N ARG A 159 -7.67 -1.84 -20.64
CA ARG A 159 -7.22 -2.81 -21.64
C ARG A 159 -8.26 -3.92 -21.78
N SER A 160 -9.43 -3.58 -22.34
CA SER A 160 -10.58 -4.48 -22.44
C SER A 160 -10.31 -5.73 -23.29
N SER A 161 -9.38 -5.66 -24.25
CA SER A 161 -8.96 -6.78 -25.09
C SER A 161 -7.98 -7.75 -24.42
N ALA A 162 -7.42 -7.38 -23.26
CA ALA A 162 -6.48 -8.25 -22.55
C ALA A 162 -7.20 -9.41 -21.85
N THR A 163 -6.84 -10.64 -22.22
CA THR A 163 -7.42 -11.87 -21.67
C THR A 163 -6.46 -12.65 -20.77
N TYR A 164 -5.19 -12.25 -20.74
CA TYR A 164 -4.12 -12.98 -20.07
C TYR A 164 -3.37 -12.11 -19.06
N VAL A 165 -2.98 -12.72 -17.94
CA VAL A 165 -2.01 -12.14 -17.00
C VAL A 165 -0.74 -12.97 -17.05
N LEU A 166 0.40 -12.32 -17.27
CA LEU A 166 1.70 -12.97 -17.16
C LEU A 166 2.01 -13.19 -15.68
N TRP A 167 2.16 -14.44 -15.27
CA TRP A 167 2.39 -14.80 -13.87
C TRP A 167 3.74 -15.49 -13.72
N SER A 168 4.66 -14.85 -12.99
CA SER A 168 5.86 -15.53 -12.52
C SER A 168 5.45 -16.45 -11.38
N ARG A 169 5.66 -17.77 -11.56
CA ARG A 169 5.15 -18.77 -10.62
C ARG A 169 5.65 -18.49 -9.22
N ILE A 170 4.71 -18.32 -8.30
CA ILE A 170 4.87 -18.41 -6.86
C ILE A 170 3.72 -19.27 -6.36
N ASP A 171 4.02 -20.28 -5.55
CA ASP A 171 3.04 -21.28 -5.10
C ASP A 171 2.25 -20.75 -3.89
N GLN A 172 1.51 -19.66 -4.12
CA GLN A 172 0.63 -19.01 -3.15
C GLN A 172 -0.78 -18.90 -3.73
N LYS A 173 -1.75 -19.52 -3.04
CA LYS A 173 -3.12 -19.69 -3.56
C LYS A 173 -3.88 -18.39 -3.78
N SER A 174 -3.76 -17.41 -2.87
CA SER A 174 -4.51 -16.15 -2.91
C SER A 174 -4.18 -15.32 -4.14
N CYS A 175 -2.89 -15.07 -4.42
CA CYS A 175 -2.47 -14.27 -5.55
C CYS A 175 -2.78 -14.93 -6.90
N PHE A 176 -2.72 -16.27 -6.97
CA PHE A 176 -3.14 -17.00 -8.16
C PHE A 176 -4.65 -16.90 -8.37
N LYS A 177 -5.46 -17.06 -7.31
CA LYS A 177 -6.92 -16.93 -7.35
C LYS A 177 -7.37 -15.55 -7.84
N THR A 178 -6.66 -14.48 -7.47
CA THR A 178 -6.93 -13.12 -7.96
C THR A 178 -7.07 -13.05 -9.48
N ILE A 179 -6.17 -13.69 -10.22
CA ILE A 179 -6.20 -13.68 -11.70
C ILE A 179 -7.51 -14.30 -12.19
N THR A 180 -7.85 -15.48 -11.67
CA THR A 180 -9.08 -16.20 -12.03
C THR A 180 -10.34 -15.45 -11.59
N THR A 181 -10.33 -14.80 -10.42
CA THR A 181 -11.46 -13.97 -9.92
C THR A 181 -11.76 -12.79 -10.85
N THR A 182 -10.76 -12.26 -11.56
CA THR A 182 -10.95 -11.21 -12.56
C THR A 182 -11.36 -11.70 -13.96
N ALA A 183 -11.69 -12.99 -14.08
CA ALA A 183 -11.98 -13.65 -15.36
C ALA A 183 -10.85 -13.45 -16.40
N LEU A 184 -9.61 -13.47 -15.92
CA LEU A 184 -8.40 -13.47 -16.74
C LEU A 184 -7.73 -14.83 -16.64
N THR A 185 -6.97 -15.20 -17.67
CA THR A 185 -6.26 -16.48 -17.70
C THR A 185 -4.80 -16.28 -17.28
N PRO A 186 -4.30 -16.98 -16.26
CA PRO A 186 -2.88 -16.94 -15.93
C PRO A 186 -2.10 -17.64 -17.04
N THR A 187 -1.20 -16.91 -17.71
CA THR A 187 -0.25 -17.52 -18.64
C THR A 187 0.99 -17.94 -17.86
N LYS A 188 1.30 -19.23 -17.92
CA LYS A 188 2.60 -19.73 -17.50
C LYS A 188 3.66 -19.05 -18.37
N LYS A 189 4.67 -18.46 -17.72
CA LYS A 189 5.85 -17.80 -18.31
C LYS A 189 6.35 -18.50 -19.60
N TYR A 190 6.39 -19.83 -19.59
CA TYR A 190 6.84 -20.68 -20.68
C TYR A 190 6.05 -20.56 -21.99
N TYR A 191 4.71 -20.44 -21.98
CA TYR A 191 3.94 -20.50 -23.23
C TYR A 191 4.16 -19.26 -24.12
N GLN A 192 4.15 -18.07 -23.52
CA GLN A 192 4.41 -16.83 -24.26
C GLN A 192 5.89 -16.72 -24.65
N LEU A 193 6.79 -17.13 -23.76
CA LEU A 193 8.22 -17.17 -24.05
C LEU A 193 8.54 -18.17 -25.17
N GLU A 194 7.83 -19.29 -25.26
CA GLU A 194 7.97 -20.28 -26.35
C GLU A 194 7.43 -19.76 -27.67
N LYS A 195 6.31 -19.03 -27.67
CA LYS A 195 5.82 -18.34 -28.87
C LYS A 195 6.84 -17.30 -29.35
N PHE A 196 7.39 -16.50 -28.44
CA PHE A 196 8.45 -15.54 -28.74
C PHE A 196 9.70 -16.24 -29.27
N ALA A 197 10.13 -17.31 -28.61
CA ALA A 197 11.28 -18.12 -29.02
C ALA A 197 11.10 -18.66 -30.44
N LYS A 198 9.94 -19.25 -30.75
CA LYS A 198 9.62 -19.71 -32.10
C LYS A 198 9.68 -18.59 -33.13
N LYS A 199 9.13 -17.42 -32.82
CA LYS A 199 9.15 -16.24 -33.71
C LYS A 199 10.58 -15.76 -34.03
N HIS A 200 11.50 -15.87 -33.08
CA HIS A 200 12.88 -15.37 -33.20
C HIS A 200 13.91 -16.49 -33.39
N HIS A 201 13.48 -17.71 -33.77
CA HIS A 201 14.33 -18.89 -33.97
C HIS A 201 15.23 -19.21 -32.76
N CYS A 202 14.73 -18.93 -31.56
CA CYS A 202 15.36 -19.24 -30.29
C CYS A 202 14.66 -20.42 -29.61
N ARG A 203 15.24 -20.95 -28.53
CA ARG A 203 14.63 -22.05 -27.74
C ARG A 203 14.52 -21.69 -26.27
N VAL A 204 13.35 -21.93 -25.68
CA VAL A 204 13.20 -21.91 -24.22
C VAL A 204 13.63 -23.26 -23.67
N ILE A 205 14.58 -23.28 -22.74
CA ILE A 205 15.00 -24.49 -22.06
C ILE A 205 14.06 -24.74 -20.89
N ARG A 206 13.32 -25.86 -20.94
CA ARG A 206 12.46 -26.30 -19.84
C ARG A 206 13.25 -27.16 -18.86
N ALA A 207 13.47 -26.67 -17.67
CA ALA A 207 14.01 -27.46 -16.57
C ALA A 207 12.85 -28.05 -15.74
N LYS A 208 12.66 -29.39 -15.78
CA LYS A 208 11.56 -30.07 -15.06
C LYS A 208 11.58 -29.79 -13.56
N ALA A 209 12.77 -29.67 -12.96
CA ALA A 209 12.98 -29.43 -11.53
C ALA A 209 13.11 -27.94 -11.16
N ASN A 210 13.21 -27.03 -12.14
CA ASN A 210 13.31 -25.59 -11.89
C ASN A 210 12.18 -24.84 -12.61
N PRO A 211 11.02 -24.68 -11.95
CA PRO A 211 9.87 -24.03 -12.56
C PRO A 211 9.93 -22.49 -12.50
N ILE A 212 10.98 -21.91 -11.88
CA ILE A 212 11.06 -20.47 -11.54
C ILE A 212 12.01 -19.74 -12.49
N SER A 213 13.23 -20.28 -12.65
CA SER A 213 14.23 -19.72 -13.56
C SER A 213 13.83 -19.97 -15.01
N LEU A 214 14.18 -19.04 -15.88
CA LEU A 214 14.06 -19.20 -17.33
C LEU A 214 15.45 -19.29 -17.91
N ALA A 215 15.68 -20.29 -18.76
CA ALA A 215 16.84 -20.33 -19.63
C ALA A 215 16.38 -20.22 -21.08
N PHE A 216 17.05 -19.36 -21.83
CA PHE A 216 16.69 -19.01 -23.19
C PHE A 216 17.95 -19.12 -24.06
N GLU A 217 17.89 -19.99 -25.07
CA GLU A 217 18.97 -20.22 -26.00
C GLU A 217 18.84 -19.25 -27.18
N LEU A 218 19.85 -18.40 -27.35
CA LEU A 218 19.89 -17.33 -28.34
C LEU A 218 20.65 -17.77 -29.61
N LYS A 219 20.24 -18.88 -30.24
CA LYS A 219 20.98 -19.53 -31.35
C LYS A 219 21.36 -18.60 -32.51
N THR A 220 20.54 -17.60 -32.78
CA THR A 220 20.67 -16.70 -33.93
C THR A 220 21.41 -15.40 -33.61
N LEU A 221 21.76 -15.16 -32.35
CA LEU A 221 22.47 -13.94 -31.94
C LEU A 221 23.97 -14.23 -31.83
N SER A 222 24.79 -13.26 -32.26
CA SER A 222 26.21 -13.27 -31.97
C SER A 222 26.48 -13.05 -30.48
N THR A 223 27.68 -13.43 -30.03
CA THR A 223 28.12 -13.26 -28.65
C THR A 223 28.02 -11.81 -28.18
N ASP A 224 28.36 -10.85 -29.05
CA ASP A 224 28.34 -9.42 -28.73
C ASP A 224 26.91 -8.93 -28.50
N VAL A 225 25.98 -9.29 -29.39
CA VAL A 225 24.56 -8.92 -29.28
C VAL A 225 23.90 -9.58 -28.06
N ALA A 226 24.25 -10.82 -27.75
CA ALA A 226 23.78 -11.49 -26.55
C ALA A 226 24.26 -10.77 -25.28
N THR A 227 25.52 -10.32 -25.26
CA THR A 227 26.11 -9.56 -24.15
C THR A 227 25.45 -8.20 -23.99
N GLU A 228 25.22 -7.49 -25.10
CA GLU A 228 24.49 -6.22 -25.13
C GLU A 228 23.07 -6.37 -24.58
N LEU A 229 22.35 -7.42 -24.98
CA LEU A 229 21.03 -7.73 -24.45
C LEU A 229 21.05 -7.89 -22.92
N GLY A 230 22.10 -8.52 -22.36
CA GLY A 230 22.30 -8.62 -20.92
C GLY A 230 22.43 -7.26 -20.24
N SER A 231 23.25 -6.38 -20.82
CA SER A 231 23.42 -5.00 -20.36
C SER A 231 22.10 -4.22 -20.45
N MET A 232 21.38 -4.33 -21.57
CA MET A 232 20.08 -3.69 -21.76
C MET A 232 19.02 -4.14 -20.74
N LEU A 233 19.04 -5.41 -20.35
CA LEU A 233 18.16 -5.95 -19.31
C LEU A 233 18.53 -5.40 -17.94
N PHE A 234 19.83 -5.33 -17.62
CA PHE A 234 20.32 -4.77 -16.38
C PHE A 234 19.93 -3.30 -16.20
N THR A 235 20.12 -2.47 -17.24
CA THR A 235 19.73 -1.04 -17.22
C THR A 235 18.22 -0.84 -17.07
N ARG A 236 17.41 -1.84 -17.46
CA ARG A 236 15.95 -1.86 -17.23
C ARG A 236 15.54 -2.41 -15.86
N GLY A 237 16.50 -2.62 -14.96
CA GLY A 237 16.26 -3.10 -13.60
C GLY A 237 16.01 -4.60 -13.51
N VAL A 238 16.31 -5.38 -14.55
CA VAL A 238 16.25 -6.85 -14.51
C VAL A 238 17.55 -7.35 -13.88
N SER A 239 17.51 -7.70 -12.60
CA SER A 239 18.66 -8.27 -11.88
C SER A 239 18.67 -9.81 -11.96
N GLY A 240 19.85 -10.42 -11.74
CA GLY A 240 20.01 -11.87 -11.73
C GLY A 240 20.06 -12.55 -13.10
N THR A 241 20.06 -11.80 -14.20
CA THR A 241 20.32 -12.34 -15.54
C THR A 241 21.75 -12.84 -15.64
N ARG A 242 21.94 -13.93 -16.38
CA ARG A 242 23.25 -14.54 -16.66
C ARG A 242 23.28 -14.91 -18.14
N ILE A 243 24.43 -14.67 -18.78
CA ILE A 243 24.67 -15.07 -20.17
C ILE A 243 25.84 -16.05 -20.18
N VAL A 244 25.62 -17.15 -20.88
CA VAL A 244 26.61 -18.19 -21.20
C VAL A 244 26.87 -18.06 -22.69
N THR A 245 28.09 -17.66 -23.04
CA THR A 245 28.50 -17.39 -24.42
C THR A 245 29.16 -18.60 -25.03
N LYS A 246 29.15 -18.70 -26.36
CA LYS A 246 29.71 -19.84 -27.10
C LYS A 246 31.17 -20.11 -26.71
N GLY A 247 31.49 -21.37 -26.37
CA GLY A 247 32.84 -21.78 -25.97
C GLY A 247 33.19 -21.47 -24.50
N CYS A 248 32.23 -20.98 -23.71
CA CYS A 248 32.39 -20.80 -22.27
C CYS A 248 31.47 -21.74 -21.50
N ASN A 249 32.03 -22.48 -20.54
CA ASN A 249 31.25 -23.22 -19.56
C ASN A 249 31.07 -22.36 -18.31
N LYS A 250 29.84 -22.27 -17.78
CA LYS A 250 29.56 -21.59 -16.51
C LYS A 250 28.70 -22.46 -15.61
N CYS A 251 29.09 -22.56 -14.34
CA CYS A 251 28.24 -23.11 -13.30
C CYS A 251 27.36 -22.00 -12.72
N ILE A 252 26.04 -22.19 -12.76
CA ILE A 252 25.04 -21.28 -12.20
C ILE A 252 24.17 -22.10 -11.25
N ASP A 253 24.21 -21.77 -9.96
CA ASP A 253 23.41 -22.43 -8.92
C ASP A 253 23.60 -23.97 -8.88
N GLY A 254 24.84 -24.42 -9.09
CA GLY A 254 25.19 -25.85 -9.13
C GLY A 254 24.92 -26.55 -10.45
N PHE A 255 24.37 -25.86 -11.46
CA PHE A 255 24.14 -26.41 -12.80
C PHE A 255 25.18 -25.89 -13.80
N GLU A 256 25.81 -26.80 -14.53
CA GLU A 256 26.72 -26.43 -15.61
C GLU A 256 25.95 -26.12 -16.89
N PHE A 257 26.28 -24.96 -17.48
CA PHE A 257 25.82 -24.54 -18.78
C PHE A 257 27.02 -24.48 -19.72
N ALA A 258 26.97 -25.28 -20.78
CA ALA A 258 27.92 -25.22 -21.89
C ALA A 258 27.38 -24.29 -22.97
N GLY A 259 28.16 -23.28 -23.35
CA GLY A 259 27.81 -22.30 -24.39
C GLY A 259 28.22 -22.73 -25.78
#